data_AF-A0A401Y0N1-F1
#
_entry.id   AF-A0A401Y0N1-F1
#
_cell.length_a   1.000
_cell.length_b   1.000
_cell.length_c   1.000
_cell.angle_alpha   90.00
_cell.angle_beta   90.00
_cell.angle_gamma   90.00
#
_symmetry.space_group_name_H-M   'P 1'
#
loop_
_entity.id
_entity.type
_entity.pdbx_description
1 polymer ?
#
loop_
_entity_poly.entity_id
_entity_poly.type
_entity_poly.pdbx_seq_one_letter_code
_entity_poly.pdbx_strand_id
1 'polypeptide(L)' 'MTPQTNTAEAGKLRSILLELARHQDDLAATEAAVTPYWSPCPPSVLGHRTAAAALRAQADLVA' A
#
# COMPACT_ATOMS: atom_id res chain seq x y z
N MET A 1 5.22 32.29 -2.04
CA MET A 1 6.09 31.45 -2.88
C MET A 1 5.57 30.02 -2.73
N THR A 2 4.53 29.68 -3.48
CA THR A 2 3.90 28.35 -3.41
C THR A 2 4.83 27.35 -4.10
N PRO A 3 5.18 26.21 -3.47
CA PRO A 3 5.98 25.21 -4.14
C PRO A 3 5.18 24.72 -5.35
N GLN A 4 5.72 24.94 -6.54
CA GLN A 4 5.29 24.25 -7.74
C GLN A 4 5.70 22.79 -7.54
N THR A 5 4.85 21.97 -6.91
CA THR A 5 5.05 20.53 -6.88
C THR A 5 5.16 20.10 -8.33
N ASN A 6 6.36 19.73 -8.75
CA ASN A 6 6.66 19.52 -10.15
C ASN A 6 5.82 18.31 -10.59
N THR A 7 4.99 18.43 -11.63
CA THR A 7 4.06 17.36 -12.04
C THR A 7 4.77 16.02 -12.24
N ALA A 8 6.05 16.06 -12.62
CA ALA A 8 6.92 14.89 -12.70
C ALA A 8 7.22 14.25 -11.32
N GLU A 9 7.45 15.05 -10.28
CA GLU A 9 7.64 14.58 -8.91
C GLU A 9 6.35 14.00 -8.33
N ALA A 10 5.20 14.63 -8.60
CA ALA A 10 3.88 14.09 -8.24
C ALA A 10 3.63 12.72 -8.91
N GLY A 11 3.92 12.59 -10.21
CA GLY A 11 3.81 11.33 -10.93
C GLY A 11 4.76 10.24 -10.39
N LYS A 12 5.98 10.61 -10.00
CA LYS A 12 6.94 9.69 -9.37
C LYS A 12 6.47 9.25 -7.99
N LEU A 13 6.02 10.18 -7.16
CA LEU A 13 5.48 9.89 -5.83
C LEU A 13 4.28 8.95 -5.94
N ARG A 14 3.34 9.23 -6.84
CA ARG A 14 2.19 8.35 -7.11
C ARG A 14 2.61 6.94 -7.47
N SER A 15 3.60 6.79 -8.36
CA SER A 15 4.12 5.48 -8.77
C SER A 15 4.72 4.71 -7.59
N ILE A 16 5.53 5.38 -6.75
CA ILE A 16 6.12 4.78 -5.55
C ILE A 16 5.03 4.35 -4.56
N LEU A 17 4.02 5.19 -4.33
CA LEU A 17 2.91 4.87 -3.42
C LEU A 17 2.15 3.62 -3.88
N LEU A 18 1.89 3.50 -5.17
CA LEU A 18 1.22 2.32 -5.75
C LEU A 18 2.09 1.06 -5.69
N GLU A 19 3.40 1.19 -5.92
CA GLU A 19 4.36 0.08 -5.78
C GLU A 19 4.41 -0.43 -4.33
N LEU A 20 4.50 0.48 -3.37
CA LEU A 20 4.45 0.14 -1.94
C LEU A 20 3.11 -0.51 -1.56
N ALA A 21 1.99 0.00 -2.08
CA ALA A 21 0.67 -0.58 -1.82
C ALA A 21 0.60 -2.03 -2.32
N ARG A 22 1.12 -2.29 -3.52
CA ARG A 22 1.21 -3.64 -4.08
C ARG A 22 2.07 -4.55 -3.22
N HIS A 23 3.24 -4.07 -2.78
CA HIS A 23 4.12 -4.85 -1.92
C HIS A 23 3.45 -5.26 -0.60
N GLN A 24 2.68 -4.36 0.02
CA GLN A 24 1.93 -4.69 1.23
C GLN A 24 0.86 -5.76 0.99
N ASP A 25 0.14 -5.72 -0.14
CA ASP A 25 -0.83 -6.78 -0.47
C ASP A 25 -0.15 -8.12 -0.74
N ASP A 26 1.02 -8.14 -1.38
CA ASP A 26 1.79 -9.37 -1.61
C ASP A 26 2.25 -9.99 -0.28
N LEU A 27 2.67 -9.17 0.69
CA LEU A 27 2.98 -9.62 2.05
C LEU A 27 1.74 -10.21 2.75
N ALA A 28 0.61 -9.50 2.69
CA ALA A 28 -0.66 -9.97 3.27
C ALA A 28 -1.12 -11.30 2.65
N ALA A 29 -0.99 -11.44 1.33
CA ALA A 29 -1.37 -12.65 0.61
C ALA A 29 -0.45 -13.82 0.96
N THR A 30 0.87 -13.58 1.03
CA THR A 30 1.85 -14.59 1.42
C THR A 30 1.59 -15.10 2.83
N GLU A 31 1.41 -14.18 3.78
CA GLU A 31 1.16 -14.54 5.18
C GLU A 31 -0.19 -15.26 5.37
N ALA A 32 -1.25 -14.80 4.69
CA ALA A 32 -2.54 -15.48 4.72
C ALA A 32 -2.46 -16.88 4.10
N ALA A 33 -1.67 -17.07 3.03
CA ALA A 33 -1.52 -18.35 2.36
C ALA A 33 -0.76 -19.40 3.19
N VAL A 34 0.22 -18.97 3.99
CA VAL A 34 0.94 -19.88 4.91
C VAL A 34 0.17 -20.13 6.21
N THR A 35 -0.84 -19.32 6.51
CA THR A 35 -1.71 -19.51 7.67
C THR A 35 -2.71 -20.63 7.39
N PRO A 36 -2.74 -21.70 8.22
CA PRO A 36 -3.74 -22.74 8.08
C PRO A 36 -5.16 -22.20 8.27
N TYR A 37 -6.13 -22.70 7.50
CA TYR A 37 -7.51 -22.18 7.53
C TYR A 37 -8.21 -22.31 8.89
N TRP A 38 -7.77 -23.25 9.74
CA TRP A 38 -8.32 -23.47 11.09
C TRP A 38 -7.67 -22.57 12.14
N SER A 39 -6.61 -21.84 11.79
CA SER A 39 -5.94 -20.89 12.66
C SER A 39 -6.57 -19.51 12.49
N PRO A 40 -6.65 -18.70 13.57
CA PRO A 40 -6.93 -17.28 13.42
C PRO A 40 -5.97 -16.63 12.43
N CYS A 41 -6.50 -15.73 11.59
CA CYS A 41 -5.70 -14.94 10.66
C CYS A 41 -4.72 -14.05 11.44
N PRO A 42 -3.43 -14.03 11.09
CA PRO A 42 -2.46 -13.19 11.75
C PRO A 42 -2.88 -11.70 11.70
N PRO A 43 -2.75 -10.95 12.81
CA PRO A 43 -3.12 -9.53 12.83
C PRO A 43 -2.30 -8.68 11.85
N SER A 44 -1.10 -9.13 11.52
CA SER A 44 -0.22 -8.57 10.49
C SER A 44 -0.85 -8.56 9.10
N VAL A 45 -1.62 -9.59 8.71
CA VAL A 45 -2.36 -9.60 7.43
C VAL A 45 -3.32 -8.42 7.32
N LEU A 46 -4.05 -8.12 8.41
CA LEU A 46 -4.92 -6.96 8.46
C LEU A 46 -4.12 -5.66 8.40
N GLY A 47 -3.01 -5.58 9.15
CA GLY A 47 -2.10 -4.43 9.12
C GLY A 47 -1.57 -4.12 7.72
N HIS A 48 -1.11 -5.14 7.00
CA HIS A 48 -0.64 -5.02 5.61
C HIS A 48 -1.74 -4.53 4.67
N ARG A 49 -2.96 -5.07 4.77
CA ARG A 49 -4.10 -4.62 3.95
C ARG A 49 -4.50 -3.18 4.27
N THR A 50 -4.51 -2.79 5.54
CA THR A 50 -4.78 -1.41 5.95
C THR A 50 -3.71 -0.45 5.44
N ALA A 51 -2.44 -0.84 5.49
CA ALA A 51 -1.34 -0.05 4.93
C ALA A 51 -1.47 0.11 3.41
N ALA A 52 -1.78 -0.97 2.68
CA ALA A 52 -2.01 -0.92 1.24
C ALA A 52 -3.18 0.02 0.88
N ALA A 53 -4.27 -0.01 1.63
CA ALA A 53 -5.40 0.89 1.45
C ALA A 53 -5.02 2.36 1.69
N ALA A 54 -4.27 2.65 2.75
CA ALA A 54 -3.80 4.00 3.05
C ALA A 54 -2.86 4.56 1.97
N LEU A 55 -1.96 3.72 1.44
CA LEU A 55 -1.03 4.09 0.37
C LEU A 55 -1.77 4.41 -0.94
N ARG A 56 -2.81 3.64 -1.29
CA ARG A 56 -3.68 3.93 -2.45
C ARG A 56 -4.45 5.22 -2.26
N ALA A 57 -5.06 5.41 -1.10
CA ALA A 57 -5.77 6.65 -0.79
C ALA A 57 -4.85 7.88 -0.94
N GLN A 58 -3.61 7.78 -0.48
CA GLN A 58 -2.63 8.84 -0.65
C GLN A 58 -2.21 9.02 -2.12
N ALA A 59 -2.08 7.93 -2.90
CA ALA A 59 -1.77 7.99 -4.32
C ALA A 59 -2.88 8.70 -5.12
N ASP A 60 -4.14 8.50 -4.74
CA ASP A 60 -5.30 9.13 -5.37
C ASP A 60 -5.38 10.63 -5.07
N LEU A 61 -4.84 11.09 -3.94
CA LEU A 61 -4.72 12.52 -3.62
C LEU A 61 -3.62 13.24 -4.42
N VAL A 62 -2.67 12.49 -4.99
CA VAL A 62 -1.52 13.02 -5.75
C VAL A 62 -1.77 12.91 -7.27
N ALA A 63 -2.86 12.26 -7.70
CA ALA A 63 -3.28 12.11 -9.09
C ALA A 63 -3.92 13.40 -9.62
#